data_AF-A0A497NNK6-F1
#
_entry.id   AF-A0A497NNK6-F1
#
_cell.length_a   1.000
_cell.length_b   1.000
_cell.length_c   1.000
_cell.angle_alpha   90.00
_cell.angle_beta   90.00
_cell.angle_gamma   90.00
#
_symmetry.space_group_name_H-M   'P 1'
#
loop_
_entity.id
_entity.type
_entity.pdbx_description
1 polymer ?
#
loop_
_entity_poly.entity_id
_entity_poly.type
_entity_poly.pdbx_seq_one_letter_code
_entity_poly.pdbx_strand_id
1 'polypeptide(L)' 'MAGEFKAGADIRERWKREDEEAREIRRREADWDFIKRQPPRIRMALECFIECGDLYVASRVAG' A
#
# COMPACT_ATOMS: atom_id res chain seq x y z
N MET A 1 -32.79 3.97 -9.99
CA MET A 1 -32.25 3.50 -8.70
C MET A 1 -31.47 2.19 -8.80
N ALA A 2 -31.97 1.08 -9.39
CA ALA A 2 -31.20 -0.18 -9.48
C ALA A 2 -29.91 -0.13 -10.36
N GLY A 3 -29.81 0.82 -11.30
CA GLY A 3 -28.62 0.99 -12.16
C GLY A 3 -27.44 1.71 -11.48
N GLU A 4 -27.73 2.65 -10.56
CA GLU A 4 -26.71 3.42 -9.84
C GLU A 4 -25.95 2.56 -8.83
N PHE A 5 -26.64 1.62 -8.16
CA PHE A 5 -26.02 0.67 -7.24
C PHE A 5 -25.04 -0.30 -7.92
N LYS A 6 -25.28 -0.68 -9.19
CA LYS A 6 -24.37 -1.56 -9.95
C LYS A 6 -23.10 -0.83 -10.38
N ALA A 7 -23.20 0.42 -10.82
CA ALA A 7 -22.03 1.22 -11.19
C ALA A 7 -21.09 1.48 -9.99
N GLY A 8 -21.65 1.73 -8.80
CA GLY A 8 -20.85 1.92 -7.58
C GLY A 8 -20.22 0.64 -7.01
N ALA A 9 -20.73 -0.54 -7.36
CA ALA A 9 -20.11 -1.82 -7.00
C ALA A 9 -18.89 -2.12 -7.90
N ASP A 10 -19.02 -1.83 -9.20
CA ASP A 10 -17.95 -2.02 -10.19
C ASP A 10 -16.73 -1.13 -9.91
N ILE A 11 -16.95 0.13 -9.54
CA ILE A 11 -15.87 1.06 -9.16
C ILE A 11 -15.10 0.56 -7.93
N ARG A 12 -15.81 0.03 -6.92
CA ARG A 12 -15.19 -0.47 -5.69
C ARG A 12 -14.32 -1.70 -5.94
N GLU A 13 -14.80 -2.65 -6.74
CA GLU A 13 -14.03 -3.84 -7.10
C GLU A 13 -12.81 -3.48 -7.95
N ARG A 14 -12.96 -2.53 -8.89
CA ARG A 14 -11.85 -1.99 -9.66
C ARG A 14 -10.77 -1.38 -8.75
N TRP A 15 -11.15 -0.50 -7.81
CA TRP A 15 -10.18 0.13 -6.91
C TRP A 15 -9.49 -0.88 -5.99
N LYS A 16 -10.20 -1.90 -5.49
CA LYS A 16 -9.57 -2.99 -4.73
C LYS A 16 -8.51 -3.71 -5.55
N ARG A 17 -8.81 -4.01 -6.82
CA ARG A 17 -7.85 -4.67 -7.72
C ARG A 17 -6.64 -3.78 -7.98
N GLU A 18 -6.86 -2.51 -8.30
CA GLU A 18 -5.78 -1.54 -8.54
C GLU A 18 -4.90 -1.35 -7.27
N ASP A 19 -5.49 -1.33 -6.07
CA ASP A 19 -4.74 -1.25 -4.80
C ASP A 19 -3.90 -2.51 -4.53
N GLU A 20 -4.46 -3.70 -4.80
CA GLU A 20 -3.72 -4.96 -4.65
C GLU A 20 -2.57 -5.05 -5.65
N GLU A 21 -2.82 -4.72 -6.93
CA GLU A 21 -1.77 -4.65 -7.96
C GLU A 21 -0.65 -3.67 -7.55
N ALA A 22 -1.01 -2.50 -7.02
CA ALA A 22 -0.02 -1.52 -6.54
C ALA A 22 0.75 -2.00 -5.30
N ARG A 23 0.12 -2.78 -4.42
CA ARG A 23 0.78 -3.44 -3.27
C ARG A 23 1.76 -4.52 -3.73
N GLU A 24 1.36 -5.36 -4.67
CA GLU A 24 2.24 -6.40 -5.25
C GLU A 24 3.45 -5.78 -5.94
N ILE A 25 3.26 -4.71 -6.70
CA ILE A 25 4.38 -3.97 -7.32
C ILE A 25 5.33 -3.46 -6.24
N ARG A 26 4.84 -2.77 -5.19
CA ARG A 26 5.70 -2.29 -4.11
C ARG A 26 6.46 -3.42 -3.41
N ARG A 27 5.82 -4.56 -3.16
CA ARG A 27 6.48 -5.73 -2.57
C ARG A 27 7.54 -6.33 -3.48
N ARG A 28 7.28 -6.45 -4.79
CA ARG A 28 8.21 -7.07 -5.74
C ARG A 28 9.42 -6.20 -6.03
N GLU A 29 9.19 -4.89 -6.16
CA GLU A 29 10.23 -3.92 -6.56
C GLU A 29 11.01 -3.37 -5.35
N ALA A 30 10.58 -3.65 -4.12
CA ALA A 30 11.28 -3.21 -2.92
C ALA A 30 12.65 -3.87 -2.76
N ASP A 31 13.67 -3.06 -2.42
CA ASP A 31 14.97 -3.55 -1.96
C ASP A 31 14.86 -4.04 -0.51
N TRP A 32 14.44 -5.30 -0.36
CA TRP A 32 14.26 -5.94 0.94
C TRP A 32 15.57 -6.05 1.74
N ASP A 33 16.72 -6.14 1.09
CA ASP A 33 18.00 -6.24 1.77
C ASP A 33 18.37 -4.90 2.40
N PHE A 34 18.14 -3.79 1.69
CA PHE A 34 18.25 -2.45 2.26
C PHE A 34 17.28 -2.28 3.45
N ILE A 35 16.01 -2.64 3.28
CA ILE A 35 14.96 -2.46 4.31
C ILE A 35 15.30 -3.24 5.58
N LYS A 36 15.69 -4.51 5.45
CA LYS A 36 16.00 -5.38 6.61
C LYS A 36 17.18 -4.91 7.42
N ARG A 37 18.13 -4.18 6.81
CA ARG A 37 19.31 -3.60 7.46
C ARG A 37 19.04 -2.29 8.19
N GLN A 38 17.87 -1.67 7.99
CA GLN A 38 17.55 -0.39 8.63
C GLN A 38 17.33 -0.53 10.15
N PRO A 39 17.54 0.56 10.92
CA PRO A 39 17.12 0.62 12.32
C PRO A 39 15.64 0.26 12.47
N PRO A 40 15.22 -0.36 13.61
CA PRO A 40 13.89 -0.96 13.74
C PRO A 40 12.73 -0.03 13.36
N ARG A 41 12.79 1.25 13.74
CA ARG A 41 11.75 2.25 13.44
C ARG A 41 11.67 2.60 11.96
N ILE A 42 12.82 2.77 11.30
CA ILE A 42 12.90 3.06 9.87
C ILE A 42 12.46 1.85 9.05
N ARG A 43 12.89 0.63 9.45
CA ARG A 43 12.41 -0.61 8.85
C ARG A 43 10.90 -0.71 8.90
N MET A 44 10.30 -0.46 10.07
CA MET A 44 8.85 -0.48 10.26
C MET A 44 8.13 0.56 9.38
N ALA A 45 8.69 1.76 9.23
CA ALA A 45 8.13 2.79 8.36
C ALA A 45 8.13 2.36 6.87
N LEU A 46 9.24 1.77 6.41
CA LEU A 46 9.37 1.30 5.03
C LEU A 46 8.44 0.11 4.74
N GLU A 47 8.36 -0.86 5.67
CA GLU A 47 7.42 -1.98 5.56
C GLU A 47 5.96 -1.48 5.56
N CYS A 48 5.62 -0.50 6.41
CA CYS A 48 4.30 0.13 6.40
C CYS A 48 3.98 0.80 5.05
N PHE A 49 4.94 1.51 4.44
CA PHE A 49 4.76 2.08 3.12
C PHE A 49 4.56 1.01 2.04
N ILE A 50 5.26 -0.13 2.11
CA ILE A 50 5.12 -1.24 1.14
C ILE A 50 3.78 -1.94 1.27
N GLU A 51 3.22 -2.03 2.48
CA GLU A 51 1.95 -2.70 2.73
C GLU A 51 0.75 -1.79 2.48
N CYS A 52 0.80 -0.55 2.98
CA CYS A 52 -0.35 0.35 3.00
C CYS A 52 -0.33 1.40 1.89
N GLY A 53 0.84 1.80 1.40
CA GLY A 53 1.01 2.79 0.32
C GLY A 53 0.86 4.23 0.80
N ASP A 54 0.69 4.39 2.11
CA ASP A 54 0.45 5.67 2.75
C ASP A 54 1.78 6.29 3.19
N LEU A 55 2.28 7.23 2.39
CA LEU A 55 3.48 8.01 2.67
C LEU A 55 3.33 8.86 3.93
N TYR A 56 2.13 9.37 4.21
CA TYR A 56 1.90 10.19 5.39
C TYR A 56 2.06 9.35 6.64
N VAL A 57 1.38 8.21 6.75
CA VAL A 57 1.50 7.29 7.89
C VAL A 57 2.94 6.79 8.04
N ALA A 58 3.57 6.35 6.94
CA ALA A 58 4.96 5.91 6.98
C ALA A 58 5.91 7.00 7.50
N SER A 59 5.72 8.26 7.09
CA SER A 59 6.53 9.39 7.59
C SER A 59 6.36 9.61 9.09
N ARG A 60 5.14 9.47 9.62
CA ARG A 60 4.87 9.56 11.06
C ARG A 60 5.50 8.42 11.85
N VAL A 61 5.55 7.22 11.26
CA VAL A 61 6.23 6.07 11.87
C VAL A 61 7.74 6.29 11.91
N ALA A 62 8.33 6.86 10.86
CA ALA A 62 9.78 7.11 10.78
C ALA A 62 10.29 8.04 11.91
N GLY A 63 9.47 9.02 12.31
CA GLY A 63 9.76 9.97 13.38
C GLY A 63 9.95 11.38 12.88
#